data_AF-A0A3M1GIS3-F1
#
_entry.id   AF-A0A3M1GIS3-F1
#
_cell.length_a   1.000
_cell.length_b   1.000
_cell.length_c   1.000
_cell.angle_alpha   90.00
_cell.angle_beta   90.00
_cell.angle_gamma   90.00
#
_symmetry.space_group_name_H-M   'P 1'
#
loop_
_entity.id
_entity.type
_entity.pdbx_description
1 polymer ?
#
loop_
_entity_poly.entity_id
_entity_poly.type
_entity_poly.pdbx_seq_one_letter_code
_entity_poly.pdbx_strand_id
1 'polypeptide(L)'
;MRRQSRPVLGYIEAPGRGGVPQPSGRWPTRRVVLYVGCGGRRGRRGRGKDNKDNAVSNGQNFDNGAPIPEAVLDAVRTLIRWAGDDPDREGLADTPARVARAYREYFRGFREDPRQYLERTFEQVGGYDEVVLLRGIPFVSHCEHHIAPFTGKAHVAYMPTDRVVGISKLARVVHGFARRLQVQERLTAQIADAIDEVLKPAGVAVVIEATHGCMTCRGVETPDVIMTTSRMTGVFRNDEKTRREVLALMGF
;
A
#
# COMPACT_ATOMS: atom_id res chain seq x y z
N MET A 1 -18.51 29.33 52.76
CA MET A 1 -18.28 27.95 53.24
C MET A 1 -19.36 27.02 52.71
N ARG A 2 -19.09 26.30 51.61
CA ARG A 2 -19.94 25.20 51.11
C ARG A 2 -19.09 23.93 51.14
N ARG A 3 -19.51 22.94 51.93
CA ARG A 3 -18.86 21.61 52.00
C ARG A 3 -19.15 20.86 50.70
N GLN A 4 -18.12 20.54 49.94
CA GLN A 4 -18.20 19.55 48.86
C GLN A 4 -17.99 18.16 49.47
N SER A 5 -18.95 17.28 49.24
CA SER A 5 -18.87 15.84 49.45
C SER A 5 -17.96 15.22 48.39
N ARG A 6 -16.93 14.48 48.82
CA ARG A 6 -16.11 13.64 47.95
C ARG A 6 -16.79 12.28 47.78
N PRO A 7 -16.90 11.72 46.57
CA PRO A 7 -17.26 10.31 46.40
C PRO A 7 -16.08 9.41 46.76
N VAL A 8 -16.40 8.31 47.44
CA VAL A 8 -15.49 7.24 47.87
C VAL A 8 -15.18 6.36 46.66
N LEU A 9 -13.90 6.19 46.32
CA LEU A 9 -13.46 5.20 45.33
C LEU A 9 -13.37 3.84 46.04
N GLY A 10 -14.26 2.91 45.72
CA GLY A 10 -14.14 1.52 46.14
C GLY A 10 -13.10 0.79 45.30
N TYR A 11 -12.11 0.18 45.95
CA TYR A 11 -11.20 -0.77 45.32
C TYR A 11 -11.82 -2.17 45.39
N ILE A 12 -11.90 -2.86 44.25
CA ILE A 12 -12.16 -4.30 44.21
C ILE A 12 -10.80 -4.98 44.12
N GLU A 13 -10.41 -5.72 45.16
CA GLU A 13 -9.26 -6.61 45.13
C GLU A 13 -9.61 -7.87 44.31
N ALA A 14 -8.80 -8.16 43.29
CA ALA A 14 -8.85 -9.42 42.56
C ALA A 14 -7.86 -10.43 43.17
N PRO A 15 -8.22 -11.72 43.37
CA PRO A 15 -7.29 -12.71 43.88
C PRO A 15 -6.25 -13.07 42.81
N GLY A 16 -4.98 -12.93 43.16
CA GLY A 16 -3.85 -13.28 42.31
C GLY A 16 -3.49 -14.77 42.35
N ARG A 17 -2.99 -15.30 41.24
CA ARG A 17 -1.65 -15.90 41.07
C ARG A 17 -1.55 -16.61 39.72
N GLY A 18 -0.64 -16.14 38.88
CA GLY A 18 -0.30 -16.72 37.58
C GLY A 18 0.58 -15.74 36.80
N GLY A 19 1.82 -15.54 37.28
CA GLY A 19 2.74 -14.54 36.75
C GLY A 19 3.13 -14.81 35.29
N VAL A 20 2.95 -13.81 34.44
CA VAL A 20 3.52 -13.75 33.09
C VAL A 20 4.99 -13.29 33.22
N PRO A 21 5.99 -13.99 32.66
CA PRO A 21 7.37 -13.50 32.68
C PRO A 21 7.51 -12.32 31.72
N GLN A 22 8.06 -11.20 32.19
CA GLN A 22 8.49 -10.11 31.32
C GLN A 22 9.85 -10.46 30.68
N PRO A 23 10.02 -10.32 29.35
CA PRO A 23 11.34 -10.42 28.75
C PRO A 23 12.06 -9.07 28.90
N SER A 24 12.89 -8.96 29.92
CA SER A 24 13.99 -8.00 29.95
C SER A 24 15.06 -8.45 28.95
N GLY A 25 15.08 -7.86 27.75
CA GLY A 25 16.07 -8.21 26.74
C GLY A 25 16.17 -7.14 25.64
N ARG A 26 17.26 -6.36 25.68
CA ARG A 26 17.69 -5.46 24.61
C ARG A 26 17.91 -6.27 23.33
N TRP A 27 17.21 -5.93 22.25
CA TRP A 27 17.46 -6.50 20.91
C TRP A 27 18.81 -5.98 20.38
N PRO A 28 19.73 -6.84 19.91
CA PRO A 28 20.99 -6.38 19.34
C PRO A 28 20.77 -5.81 17.94
N THR A 29 21.05 -4.52 17.75
CA THR A 29 21.11 -3.88 16.44
C THR A 29 22.43 -4.25 15.76
N ARG A 30 22.39 -5.14 14.75
CA ARG A 30 23.52 -5.29 13.82
C ARG A 30 23.35 -4.28 12.68
N ARG A 31 24.27 -3.31 12.61
CA ARG A 31 24.45 -2.42 11.46
C ARG A 31 24.89 -3.27 10.26
N VAL A 32 24.11 -3.26 9.19
CA VAL A 32 24.53 -3.77 7.88
C VAL A 32 25.10 -2.58 7.10
N VAL A 33 26.40 -2.63 6.81
CA VAL A 33 27.09 -1.67 5.94
C VAL A 33 26.96 -2.17 4.51
N LEU A 34 26.26 -1.41 3.65
CA LEU A 34 26.20 -1.67 2.21
C LEU A 34 27.37 -0.94 1.53
N TYR A 35 28.29 -1.71 0.95
CA TYR A 35 29.32 -1.20 0.05
C TYR A 35 28.71 -0.87 -1.32
N VAL A 36 28.87 0.38 -1.78
CA VAL A 36 28.55 0.79 -3.15
C VAL A 36 29.82 0.70 -3.98
N GLY A 37 29.91 -0.32 -4.85
CA GLY A 37 30.98 -0.45 -5.83
C GLY A 37 30.71 0.40 -7.06
N CYS A 38 31.66 1.29 -7.39
CA CYS A 38 31.65 2.13 -8.60
C CYS A 38 32.51 1.49 -9.70
N GLY A 39 32.00 1.47 -10.94
CA GLY A 39 32.75 1.13 -12.15
C GLY A 39 31.78 0.74 -13.26
N GLY A 40 31.90 1.12 -14.53
CA GLY A 40 32.85 1.94 -15.29
C GLY A 40 32.27 2.01 -16.73
N ARG A 41 32.50 3.11 -17.45
CA ARG A 41 31.93 3.37 -18.79
C ARG A 41 32.67 2.65 -19.92
N ARG A 42 31.92 2.30 -20.99
CA ARG A 42 32.19 2.30 -22.46
C ARG A 42 31.19 1.30 -23.09
N GLY A 43 30.49 1.45 -24.21
CA GLY A 43 30.43 2.42 -25.30
C GLY A 43 30.02 1.66 -26.59
N ARG A 44 29.02 2.20 -27.33
CA ARG A 44 28.74 2.10 -28.80
C ARG A 44 27.72 1.08 -29.37
N ARG A 45 26.57 1.66 -29.78
CA ARG A 45 25.70 1.52 -31.00
C ARG A 45 25.59 0.19 -31.79
N GLY A 46 24.34 -0.19 -32.10
CA GLY A 46 23.93 -0.56 -33.48
C GLY A 46 22.78 -1.56 -33.68
N ARG A 47 21.67 -1.07 -34.26
CA ARG A 47 20.64 -1.72 -35.12
C ARG A 47 19.63 -2.70 -34.52
N GLY A 48 18.35 -2.40 -34.76
CA GLY A 48 17.20 -3.21 -34.39
C GLY A 48 16.66 -4.08 -35.52
N LYS A 49 15.83 -5.04 -35.11
CA LYS A 49 14.47 -5.35 -35.60
C LYS A 49 13.93 -6.48 -34.72
N ASP A 50 12.62 -6.71 -34.85
CA ASP A 50 11.84 -7.82 -34.30
C ASP A 50 11.20 -7.55 -32.93
N ASN A 51 10.12 -6.76 -33.01
CA ASN A 51 9.09 -6.66 -31.99
C ASN A 51 8.34 -7.99 -31.90
N LYS A 52 8.89 -8.95 -31.15
CA LYS A 52 8.12 -10.06 -30.61
C LYS A 52 7.46 -9.54 -29.34
N ASP A 53 6.17 -9.81 -29.22
CA ASP A 53 5.37 -9.66 -28.01
C ASP A 53 6.05 -10.41 -26.85
N ASN A 54 7.00 -9.74 -26.22
CA ASN A 54 7.56 -10.18 -24.96
C ASN A 54 6.46 -9.91 -23.94
N ALA A 55 5.71 -10.98 -23.66
CA ALA A 55 5.08 -11.21 -22.38
C ALA A 55 6.07 -10.78 -21.30
N VAL A 56 5.91 -9.56 -20.80
CA VAL A 56 6.56 -9.11 -19.57
C VAL A 56 5.80 -9.80 -18.45
N SER A 57 6.05 -11.11 -18.36
CA SER A 57 6.11 -11.83 -17.12
C SER A 57 7.00 -11.00 -16.19
N ASN A 58 6.37 -10.37 -15.21
CA ASN A 58 7.02 -9.93 -13.98
C ASN A 58 5.93 -9.69 -12.92
N GLY A 59 5.06 -10.69 -12.74
CA GLY A 59 5.01 -11.24 -11.40
C GLY A 59 6.32 -12.01 -11.27
N GLN A 60 7.35 -11.39 -10.69
CA GLN A 60 8.51 -12.20 -10.31
C GLN A 60 7.95 -13.29 -9.40
N ASN A 61 8.45 -14.52 -9.53
CA ASN A 61 8.27 -15.52 -8.49
C ASN A 61 8.94 -14.97 -7.23
N PHE A 62 8.22 -14.15 -6.46
CA PHE A 62 8.75 -13.49 -5.26
C PHE A 62 8.93 -14.49 -4.11
N ASP A 63 8.47 -15.72 -4.31
CA ASP A 63 8.67 -16.86 -3.44
C ASP A 63 9.68 -17.80 -4.12
N ASN A 64 10.97 -17.43 -4.12
CA ASN A 64 12.06 -18.32 -4.55
C ASN A 64 12.27 -19.51 -3.57
N GLY A 65 11.22 -20.00 -2.89
CA GLY A 65 11.33 -21.02 -1.87
C GLY A 65 12.18 -20.59 -0.66
N ALA A 66 12.41 -19.28 -0.48
CA ALA A 66 13.18 -18.80 0.66
C ALA A 66 12.48 -19.22 1.96
N PRO A 67 13.17 -19.95 2.85
CA PRO A 67 12.55 -20.50 4.04
C PRO A 67 11.94 -19.38 4.88
N ILE A 68 10.74 -19.63 5.40
CA ILE A 68 10.09 -18.72 6.35
C ILE A 68 10.86 -18.86 7.67
N PRO A 69 11.34 -17.77 8.28
CA PRO A 69 12.05 -17.86 9.56
C PRO A 69 11.14 -18.47 10.63
N GLU A 70 11.67 -19.38 11.45
CA GLU A 70 10.89 -20.05 12.51
C GLU A 70 10.24 -19.03 13.45
N ALA A 71 10.94 -17.95 13.78
CA ALA A 71 10.40 -16.86 14.61
C ALA A 71 9.11 -16.22 14.05
N VAL A 72 8.91 -16.22 12.72
CA VAL A 72 7.67 -15.74 12.10
C VAL A 72 6.54 -16.75 12.30
N LEU A 73 6.83 -18.05 12.16
CA LEU A 73 5.86 -19.11 12.40
C LEU A 73 5.42 -19.11 13.87
N ASP A 74 6.39 -19.00 14.78
CA ASP A 74 6.14 -18.95 16.22
C ASP A 74 5.35 -17.71 16.64
N ALA A 75 5.56 -16.57 15.98
CA ALA A 75 4.74 -15.38 16.22
C ALA A 75 3.27 -15.65 15.88
N VAL A 76 2.97 -16.29 14.74
CA VAL A 76 1.59 -16.63 14.37
C VAL A 76 1.00 -17.68 15.31
N ARG A 77 1.75 -18.73 15.68
CA ARG A 77 1.31 -19.70 16.70
C ARG A 77 0.99 -19.02 18.02
N THR A 78 1.78 -18.03 18.42
CA THR A 78 1.57 -17.25 19.64
C THR A 78 0.28 -16.43 19.55
N LEU A 79 0.01 -15.79 18.41
CA LEU A 79 -1.25 -15.06 18.19
C LEU A 79 -2.47 -15.98 18.24
N ILE A 80 -2.38 -17.18 17.65
CA ILE A 80 -3.46 -18.19 17.69
C ILE A 80 -3.75 -18.62 19.14
N ARG A 81 -2.71 -19.00 19.89
CA ARG A 81 -2.84 -19.36 21.31
C ARG A 81 -3.42 -18.23 22.14
N TRP A 82 -2.96 -17.00 21.90
CA TRP A 82 -3.45 -15.83 22.61
C TRP A 82 -4.92 -15.52 22.29
N ALA A 83 -5.37 -15.79 21.06
CA ALA A 83 -6.77 -15.69 20.69
C ALA A 83 -7.67 -16.78 21.31
N GLY A 84 -7.07 -17.81 21.92
CA GLY A 84 -7.78 -18.88 22.63
C GLY A 84 -7.98 -20.17 21.83
N ASP A 85 -7.30 -20.35 20.70
CA ASP A 85 -7.38 -21.57 19.87
C ASP A 85 -6.06 -22.37 19.93
N ASP A 86 -6.13 -23.66 19.59
CA ASP A 86 -5.00 -24.57 19.56
C ASP A 86 -4.27 -24.51 18.21
N PRO A 87 -3.01 -24.03 18.14
CA PRO A 87 -2.26 -23.94 16.88
C PRO A 87 -1.92 -25.30 16.27
N ASP A 88 -1.96 -26.38 17.06
CA ASP A 88 -1.54 -27.72 16.62
C ASP A 88 -2.73 -28.57 16.12
N ARG A 89 -3.98 -28.08 16.24
CA ARG A 89 -5.15 -28.77 15.67
C ARG A 89 -5.07 -28.83 14.15
N GLU A 90 -5.65 -29.88 13.56
CA GLU A 90 -5.57 -30.18 12.12
C GLU A 90 -5.81 -28.97 11.21
N GLY A 91 -6.83 -28.16 11.51
CA GLY A 91 -7.15 -26.97 10.70
C GLY A 91 -6.14 -25.81 10.80
N LEU A 92 -5.34 -25.74 11.87
CA LEU A 92 -4.42 -24.63 12.14
C LEU A 92 -2.94 -24.98 12.06
N ALA A 93 -2.57 -26.26 12.03
CA ALA A 93 -1.18 -26.72 11.98
C ALA A 93 -0.36 -25.98 10.90
N ASP A 94 -0.95 -25.77 9.72
CA ASP A 94 -0.33 -25.07 8.58
C ASP A 94 -0.62 -23.57 8.51
N THR A 95 -1.48 -23.03 9.39
CA THR A 95 -1.86 -21.61 9.40
C THR A 95 -0.66 -20.68 9.55
N PRO A 96 0.32 -20.92 10.44
CA PRO A 96 1.52 -20.08 10.53
C PRO A 96 2.23 -19.87 9.19
N ALA A 97 2.42 -20.94 8.42
CA ALA A 97 3.08 -20.89 7.12
C ALA A 97 2.20 -20.19 6.06
N ARG A 98 0.88 -20.45 6.08
CA ARG A 98 -0.08 -19.76 5.18
C ARG A 98 -0.11 -18.25 5.43
N VAL A 99 -0.16 -17.82 6.69
CA VAL A 99 -0.15 -16.40 7.08
C VAL A 99 1.16 -15.74 6.64
N ALA A 100 2.30 -16.38 6.86
CA ALA A 100 3.59 -15.83 6.44
C ALA A 100 3.69 -15.65 4.92
N ARG A 101 3.18 -16.61 4.12
CA ARG A 101 3.10 -16.45 2.65
C ARG A 101 2.14 -15.35 2.24
N ALA A 102 0.99 -15.24 2.88
CA ALA A 102 0.04 -14.15 2.63
C ALA A 102 0.68 -12.77 2.90
N TYR A 103 1.46 -12.63 3.98
CA TYR A 103 2.19 -11.39 4.28
C TYR A 103 3.22 -11.04 3.19
N ARG A 104 3.90 -12.03 2.61
CA ARG A 104 4.80 -11.77 1.47
C ARG A 104 4.04 -11.18 0.28
N GLU A 105 2.84 -11.68 0.00
CA GLU A 105 2.00 -11.19 -1.10
C GLU A 105 1.39 -9.81 -0.80
N TYR A 106 0.81 -9.64 0.39
CA TYR A 106 0.18 -8.39 0.82
C TYR A 106 1.14 -7.22 0.83
N PHE A 107 2.40 -7.48 1.19
CA PHE A 107 3.43 -6.45 1.42
C PHE A 107 4.56 -6.46 0.38
N ARG A 108 4.35 -7.10 -0.77
CA ARG A 108 5.36 -7.13 -1.85
C ARG A 108 5.79 -5.74 -2.32
N GLY A 109 4.89 -4.77 -2.23
CA GLY A 109 5.12 -3.38 -2.65
C GLY A 109 6.25 -2.68 -1.89
N PHE A 110 6.68 -3.15 -0.72
CA PHE A 110 7.87 -2.61 -0.04
C PHE A 110 9.19 -2.94 -0.74
N ARG A 111 9.22 -3.96 -1.60
CA ARG A 111 10.40 -4.38 -2.37
C ARG A 111 10.41 -3.83 -3.79
N GLU A 112 9.38 -3.09 -4.15
CA GLU A 112 9.18 -2.52 -5.47
C GLU A 112 9.19 -1.00 -5.35
N ASP A 113 9.71 -0.33 -6.38
CA ASP A 113 9.52 1.10 -6.55
C ASP A 113 8.46 1.35 -7.65
N PRO A 114 7.23 1.73 -7.28
CA PRO A 114 6.15 1.88 -8.25
C PRO A 114 6.44 2.94 -9.32
N ARG A 115 7.33 3.91 -9.06
CA ARG A 115 7.76 4.94 -10.01
C ARG A 115 8.40 4.35 -11.27
N GLN A 116 9.08 3.21 -11.14
CA GLN A 116 9.74 2.55 -12.27
C GLN A 116 8.77 2.12 -13.37
N TYR A 117 7.48 1.90 -13.04
CA TYR A 117 6.48 1.57 -14.05
C TYR A 117 6.18 2.73 -15.00
N LEU A 118 6.45 3.97 -14.58
CA LEU A 118 6.19 5.19 -15.33
C LEU A 118 7.36 5.63 -16.22
N GLU A 119 8.55 5.04 -16.07
CA GLU A 119 9.76 5.43 -16.81
C GLU A 119 9.66 5.17 -18.33
N ARG A 120 8.84 4.20 -18.73
CA ARG A 120 8.60 3.89 -20.15
C ARG A 120 7.40 4.69 -20.66
N THR A 121 7.69 5.88 -21.18
CA THR A 121 6.71 6.78 -21.79
C THR A 121 6.75 6.68 -23.32
N PHE A 122 5.63 7.05 -23.94
CA PHE A 122 5.54 7.31 -25.36
C PHE A 122 5.61 8.82 -25.56
N GLU A 123 6.60 9.29 -26.32
CA GLU A 123 6.80 10.72 -26.64
C GLU A 123 6.05 11.12 -27.94
N GLN A 124 5.44 10.16 -28.64
CA GLN A 124 4.83 10.34 -29.97
C GLN A 124 3.30 10.19 -29.93
N VAL A 125 2.63 11.05 -29.18
CA VAL A 125 1.15 11.02 -29.04
C VAL A 125 0.46 12.09 -29.88
N GLY A 126 1.17 12.66 -30.86
CA GLY A 126 0.60 13.68 -31.77
C GLY A 126 0.22 15.00 -31.08
N GLY A 127 0.82 15.30 -29.93
CA GLY A 127 0.52 16.52 -29.18
C GLY A 127 -0.75 16.45 -28.33
N TYR A 128 -1.22 15.25 -27.98
CA TYR A 128 -2.37 15.09 -27.09
C TYR A 128 -2.09 15.76 -25.73
N ASP A 129 -2.84 16.82 -25.43
CA ASP A 129 -2.73 17.70 -24.27
C ASP A 129 -4.02 17.72 -23.40
N GLU A 130 -4.95 16.80 -23.68
CA GLU A 130 -6.23 16.65 -22.99
C GLU A 130 -6.16 15.61 -21.85
N VAL A 131 -7.20 15.55 -21.01
CA VAL A 131 -7.22 14.68 -19.82
C VAL A 131 -7.13 13.18 -20.18
N VAL A 132 -6.12 12.49 -19.63
CA VAL A 132 -6.04 11.02 -19.61
C VAL A 132 -6.57 10.52 -18.27
N LEU A 133 -7.67 9.76 -18.28
CA LEU A 133 -8.30 9.20 -17.08
C LEU A 133 -8.37 7.67 -17.13
N LEU A 134 -7.87 7.01 -16.09
CA LEU A 134 -8.17 5.62 -15.77
C LEU A 134 -9.01 5.55 -14.49
N ARG A 135 -10.29 5.25 -14.66
CA ARG A 135 -11.28 5.18 -13.58
C ARG A 135 -11.49 3.75 -13.10
N GLY A 136 -11.71 3.57 -11.80
CA GLY A 136 -12.23 2.34 -11.22
C GLY A 136 -11.19 1.24 -11.03
N ILE A 137 -9.93 1.59 -10.79
CA ILE A 137 -8.85 0.63 -10.57
C ILE A 137 -9.08 -0.08 -9.24
N PRO A 138 -9.43 -1.37 -9.21
CA PRO A 138 -9.64 -2.08 -7.96
C PRO A 138 -8.31 -2.28 -7.24
N PHE A 139 -8.32 -2.11 -5.92
CA PHE A 139 -7.15 -2.37 -5.09
C PHE A 139 -7.53 -2.96 -3.72
N VAL A 140 -6.54 -3.59 -3.10
CA VAL A 140 -6.55 -4.04 -1.71
C VAL A 140 -5.29 -3.52 -1.06
N SER A 141 -5.43 -2.97 0.14
CA SER A 141 -4.31 -2.57 1.00
C SER A 141 -4.61 -2.95 2.45
N HIS A 142 -3.69 -2.67 3.38
CA HIS A 142 -3.86 -2.99 4.79
C HIS A 142 -3.63 -1.75 5.64
N CYS A 143 -4.58 -1.45 6.52
CA CYS A 143 -4.48 -0.34 7.46
C CYS A 143 -3.30 -0.60 8.39
N GLU A 144 -2.33 0.31 8.43
CA GLU A 144 -1.12 0.11 9.24
C GLU A 144 -1.39 0.01 10.74
N HIS A 145 -2.50 0.59 11.22
CA HIS A 145 -2.88 0.59 12.63
C HIS A 145 -3.39 -0.75 13.13
N HIS A 146 -4.01 -1.54 12.26
CA HIS A 146 -4.73 -2.77 12.65
C HIS A 146 -4.32 -3.99 11.82
N ILE A 147 -3.56 -3.78 10.74
CA ILE A 147 -3.20 -4.78 9.73
C ILE A 147 -4.48 -5.40 9.11
N ALA A 148 -5.61 -4.71 9.23
CA ALA A 148 -6.88 -5.11 8.63
C ALA A 148 -6.94 -4.62 7.18
N PRO A 149 -7.51 -5.41 6.25
CA PRO A 149 -7.61 -5.00 4.87
C PRO A 149 -8.55 -3.79 4.71
N PHE A 150 -8.22 -2.90 3.78
CA PHE A 150 -9.16 -1.95 3.21
C PHE A 150 -9.16 -2.10 1.69
N THR A 151 -10.34 -2.04 1.10
CA THR A 151 -10.57 -2.41 -0.30
C THR A 151 -11.42 -1.37 -0.98
N GLY A 152 -11.12 -1.09 -2.24
CA GLY A 152 -11.83 -0.01 -2.92
C GLY A 152 -11.39 0.18 -4.36
N LYS A 153 -11.64 1.39 -4.85
CA LYS A 153 -11.30 1.82 -6.21
C LYS A 153 -10.45 3.08 -6.16
N ALA A 154 -9.45 3.14 -7.03
CA ALA A 154 -8.70 4.34 -7.33
C ALA A 154 -9.08 4.85 -8.72
N HIS A 155 -9.19 6.18 -8.83
CA HIS A 155 -9.42 6.91 -10.06
C HIS A 155 -8.21 7.82 -10.25
N VAL A 156 -7.53 7.67 -11.39
CA VAL A 156 -6.26 8.35 -11.65
C VAL A 156 -6.36 9.08 -12.98
N ALA A 157 -6.18 10.38 -12.96
CA ALA A 157 -6.07 11.20 -14.16
C ALA A 157 -4.81 12.05 -14.14
N TYR A 158 -4.31 12.37 -15.33
CA TYR A 158 -3.27 13.38 -15.52
C TYR A 158 -3.51 14.10 -16.85
N MET A 159 -3.04 15.34 -16.94
CA MET A 159 -3.06 16.11 -18.19
C MET A 159 -1.65 16.15 -18.76
N PRO A 160 -1.35 15.34 -19.79
CA PRO A 160 -0.02 15.23 -20.37
C PRO A 160 0.42 16.56 -21.00
N THR A 161 1.73 16.75 -21.03
CA THR A 161 2.41 17.80 -21.82
C THR A 161 3.14 17.12 -22.97
N ASP A 162 4.22 16.41 -22.65
CA ASP A 162 5.06 15.71 -23.63
C ASP A 162 5.09 14.19 -23.44
N ARG A 163 4.64 13.71 -22.27
CA ARG A 163 4.80 12.31 -21.84
C ARG A 163 3.45 11.66 -21.57
N VAL A 164 3.17 10.59 -22.30
CA VAL A 164 2.05 9.69 -22.02
C VAL A 164 2.56 8.32 -21.65
N VAL A 165 1.95 7.72 -20.64
CA VAL A 165 2.26 6.36 -20.20
C VAL A 165 1.17 5.40 -20.65
N GLY A 166 1.54 4.15 -20.92
CA GLY A 166 0.58 3.10 -21.20
C GLY A 166 -0.41 2.90 -20.04
N ILE A 167 -1.69 2.70 -20.36
CA ILE A 167 -2.81 2.62 -19.41
C ILE A 167 -2.53 1.62 -18.28
N SER A 168 -1.95 0.46 -18.61
CA SER A 168 -1.64 -0.59 -17.61
C SER A 168 -0.61 -0.16 -16.56
N LYS A 169 0.17 0.90 -16.79
CA LYS A 169 1.18 1.37 -15.83
C LYS A 169 0.56 2.15 -14.68
N LEU A 170 -0.49 2.93 -14.92
CA LEU A 170 -1.21 3.62 -13.86
C LEU A 170 -1.76 2.62 -12.82
N ALA A 171 -2.37 1.53 -13.29
CA ALA A 171 -2.84 0.45 -12.42
C ALA A 171 -1.69 -0.19 -11.62
N ARG A 172 -0.52 -0.40 -12.24
CA ARG A 172 0.66 -0.95 -11.55
C ARG A 172 1.21 -0.01 -10.48
N VAL A 173 1.16 1.31 -10.69
CA VAL A 173 1.53 2.30 -9.66
C VAL A 173 0.61 2.20 -8.46
N VAL A 174 -0.71 2.18 -8.69
CA VAL A 174 -1.72 2.00 -7.64
C VAL A 174 -1.46 0.70 -6.87
N HIS A 175 -1.27 -0.42 -7.56
CA HIS A 175 -1.04 -1.72 -6.93
C HIS A 175 0.28 -1.78 -6.17
N GLY A 176 1.34 -1.20 -6.70
CA GLY A 176 2.66 -1.17 -6.06
C GLY A 176 2.63 -0.44 -4.71
N PHE A 177 1.93 0.69 -4.62
CA PHE A 177 1.74 1.38 -3.34
C PHE A 177 0.70 0.73 -2.44
N ALA A 178 -0.37 0.16 -3.00
CA ALA A 178 -1.43 -0.51 -2.23
C ALA A 178 -0.95 -1.79 -1.54
N ARG A 179 0.03 -2.51 -2.11
CA ARG A 179 0.63 -3.73 -1.51
C ARG A 179 1.64 -3.40 -0.41
N ARG A 180 1.25 -2.55 0.54
CA ARG A 180 2.00 -2.09 1.72
C ARG A 180 1.05 -1.93 2.91
N LEU A 181 1.62 -1.71 4.09
CA LEU A 181 0.88 -1.12 5.22
C LEU A 181 0.67 0.37 4.91
N GLN A 182 -0.56 0.84 5.04
CA GLN A 182 -0.99 2.16 4.57
C GLN A 182 -1.99 2.85 5.50
N VAL A 183 -2.03 4.17 5.37
CA VAL A 183 -3.22 5.00 5.58
C VAL A 183 -3.69 5.50 4.22
N GLN A 184 -5.01 5.64 4.01
CA GLN A 184 -5.58 5.87 2.68
C GLN A 184 -5.11 7.22 2.09
N GLU A 185 -5.00 8.25 2.93
CA GLU A 185 -4.49 9.58 2.57
C GLU A 185 -3.07 9.50 2.01
N ARG A 186 -2.20 8.71 2.65
CA ARG A 186 -0.81 8.49 2.21
C ARG A 186 -0.78 7.71 0.90
N LEU A 187 -1.61 6.68 0.76
CA LEU A 187 -1.74 5.94 -0.50
C LEU A 187 -2.14 6.88 -1.65
N THR A 188 -3.18 7.70 -1.47
CA THR A 188 -3.63 8.70 -2.46
C THR A 188 -2.50 9.66 -2.80
N ALA A 189 -1.76 10.14 -1.79
CA ALA A 189 -0.67 11.07 -2.01
C ALA A 189 0.49 10.47 -2.81
N GLN A 190 0.93 9.28 -2.41
CA GLN A 190 2.04 8.57 -3.06
C GLN A 190 1.78 8.30 -4.54
N ILE A 191 0.54 7.94 -4.90
CA ILE A 191 0.17 7.70 -6.30
C ILE A 191 0.25 8.99 -7.11
N ALA A 192 -0.34 10.09 -6.61
CA ALA A 192 -0.33 11.35 -7.34
C ALA A 192 1.09 11.91 -7.50
N ASP A 193 1.86 11.91 -6.40
CA ASP A 193 3.22 12.44 -6.38
C ASP A 193 4.15 11.62 -7.29
N ALA A 194 4.04 10.30 -7.31
CA ALA A 194 4.82 9.46 -8.21
C ALA A 194 4.54 9.76 -9.69
N ILE A 195 3.29 10.05 -10.05
CA ILE A 195 2.91 10.42 -11.41
C ILE A 195 3.44 11.81 -11.76
N ASP A 196 3.27 12.76 -10.85
CA ASP A 196 3.72 14.14 -10.99
C ASP A 196 5.24 14.23 -11.19
N GLU A 197 6.00 13.54 -10.33
CA GLU A 197 7.47 13.52 -10.36
C GLU A 197 8.04 12.91 -11.64
N VAL A 198 7.47 11.78 -12.10
CA VAL A 198 8.03 11.01 -13.22
C VAL A 198 7.55 11.52 -14.57
N LEU A 199 6.24 11.81 -14.71
CA LEU A 199 5.67 12.23 -15.98
C LEU A 199 5.75 13.75 -16.19
N LYS A 200 5.84 14.54 -15.12
CA LYS A 200 5.80 16.02 -15.14
C LYS A 200 4.64 16.57 -15.98
N PRO A 201 3.39 16.12 -15.72
CA PRO A 201 2.23 16.58 -16.46
C PRO A 201 1.85 18.02 -16.06
N ALA A 202 0.90 18.62 -16.79
CA ALA A 202 0.31 19.90 -16.40
C ALA A 202 -0.44 19.80 -15.06
N GLY A 203 -0.94 18.60 -14.73
CA GLY A 203 -1.46 18.27 -13.40
C GLY A 203 -1.85 16.80 -13.27
N VAL A 204 -2.01 16.36 -12.02
CA VAL A 204 -2.48 15.02 -11.65
C VAL A 204 -3.70 15.12 -10.74
N ALA A 205 -4.65 14.21 -10.92
CA ALA A 205 -5.81 14.03 -10.08
C ALA A 205 -5.93 12.57 -9.65
N VAL A 206 -5.93 12.31 -8.35
CA VAL A 206 -6.17 10.97 -7.79
C VAL A 206 -7.31 11.06 -6.80
N VAL A 207 -8.31 10.19 -6.96
CA VAL A 207 -9.38 9.99 -5.97
C VAL A 207 -9.43 8.50 -5.61
N ILE A 208 -9.52 8.21 -4.31
CA ILE A 208 -9.66 6.84 -3.80
C ILE A 208 -10.93 6.78 -2.96
N GLU A 209 -11.76 5.79 -3.23
CA GLU A 209 -12.91 5.41 -2.43
C GLU A 209 -12.70 3.99 -1.90
N ALA A 210 -12.83 3.77 -0.59
CA ALA A 210 -12.61 2.44 0.00
C ALA A 210 -13.42 2.20 1.27
N THR A 211 -13.70 0.92 1.53
CA THR A 211 -14.22 0.41 2.80
C THR A 211 -13.07 -0.12 3.64
N HIS A 212 -13.17 0.04 4.96
CA HIS A 212 -12.08 -0.27 5.90
C HIS A 212 -12.48 -1.40 6.83
N GLY A 213 -11.82 -2.55 6.71
CA GLY A 213 -12.08 -3.71 7.56
C GLY A 213 -11.95 -3.39 9.06
N CYS A 214 -11.02 -2.51 9.44
CA CYS A 214 -10.87 -2.07 10.83
C CYS A 214 -12.08 -1.31 11.41
N MET A 215 -12.99 -0.81 10.56
CA MET A 215 -14.25 -0.18 10.97
C MET A 215 -15.44 -1.11 10.74
N THR A 216 -15.35 -2.02 9.76
CA THR A 216 -16.43 -2.92 9.40
C THR A 216 -16.53 -4.15 10.30
N CYS A 217 -15.40 -4.80 10.65
CA CYS A 217 -15.42 -6.08 11.37
C CYS A 217 -15.11 -5.99 12.86
N ARG A 218 -14.86 -4.79 13.38
CA ARG A 218 -14.56 -4.54 14.79
C ARG A 218 -14.77 -3.08 15.16
N GLY A 219 -14.70 -2.80 16.46
CA GLY A 219 -14.67 -1.43 16.97
C GLY A 219 -16.03 -0.76 16.83
N VAL A 220 -16.14 0.22 15.93
CA VAL A 220 -17.40 0.96 15.69
C VAL A 220 -18.42 0.19 14.86
N GLU A 221 -17.99 -0.88 14.17
CA GLU A 221 -18.87 -1.81 13.44
C GLU A 221 -19.85 -1.11 12.49
N THR A 222 -19.32 -0.20 11.67
CA THR A 222 -20.08 0.54 10.67
C THR A 222 -19.83 -0.07 9.28
N PRO A 223 -20.56 -1.12 8.88
CA PRO A 223 -20.52 -1.60 7.50
C PRO A 223 -21.01 -0.51 6.54
N ASP A 224 -20.69 -0.65 5.26
CA ASP A 224 -21.16 0.19 4.15
C ASP A 224 -20.65 1.64 4.11
N VAL A 225 -19.90 2.10 5.12
CA VAL A 225 -19.25 3.41 5.06
C VAL A 225 -18.10 3.41 4.05
N ILE A 226 -18.08 4.42 3.20
CA ILE A 226 -17.03 4.63 2.19
C ILE A 226 -16.22 5.86 2.59
N MET A 227 -14.91 5.68 2.74
CA MET A 227 -13.98 6.77 2.92
C MET A 227 -13.47 7.22 1.55
N THR A 228 -13.62 8.51 1.26
CA THR A 228 -13.10 9.12 0.03
C THR A 228 -11.94 10.06 0.35
N THR A 229 -10.82 9.90 -0.36
CA THR A 229 -9.64 10.77 -0.27
C THR A 229 -9.27 11.24 -1.66
N SER A 230 -8.74 12.45 -1.79
CA SER A 230 -8.28 12.97 -3.07
C SER A 230 -6.97 13.76 -2.95
N ARG A 231 -6.21 13.79 -4.04
CA ARG A 231 -5.06 14.67 -4.21
C ARG A 231 -5.03 15.21 -5.62
N MET A 232 -4.89 16.53 -5.73
CA MET A 232 -4.80 17.27 -6.97
C MET A 232 -3.48 18.05 -7.02
N THR A 233 -2.78 18.03 -8.15
CA THR A 233 -1.58 18.82 -8.43
C THR A 233 -1.77 19.67 -9.69
N GLY A 234 -0.90 20.66 -9.89
CA GLY A 234 -0.89 21.47 -11.11
C GLY A 234 -2.23 22.11 -11.46
N VAL A 235 -2.62 22.02 -12.74
CA VAL A 235 -3.86 22.61 -13.27
C VAL A 235 -5.13 22.11 -12.57
N PHE A 236 -5.19 20.84 -12.15
CA PHE A 236 -6.36 20.32 -11.41
C PHE A 236 -6.48 20.89 -9.99
N ARG A 237 -5.38 21.42 -9.43
CA ARG A 237 -5.42 22.12 -8.13
C ARG A 237 -5.72 23.61 -8.32
N ASN A 238 -5.11 24.23 -9.33
CA ASN A 238 -5.07 25.67 -9.46
C ASN A 238 -6.24 26.25 -10.27
N ASP A 239 -6.80 25.50 -11.23
CA ASP A 239 -7.99 25.89 -11.97
C ASP A 239 -9.22 25.12 -11.49
N GLU A 240 -10.25 25.87 -11.11
CA GLU A 240 -11.52 25.31 -10.66
C GLU A 240 -12.29 24.64 -11.80
N LYS A 241 -12.22 25.17 -13.03
CA LYS A 241 -12.96 24.60 -14.17
C LYS A 241 -12.40 23.23 -14.53
N THR A 242 -11.09 23.12 -14.73
CA THR A 242 -10.43 21.82 -14.97
C THR A 242 -10.67 20.85 -13.81
N ARG A 243 -10.64 21.31 -12.55
CA ARG A 243 -10.95 20.46 -11.39
C ARG A 243 -12.37 19.89 -11.43
N ARG A 244 -13.36 20.73 -11.74
CA ARG A 244 -14.76 20.29 -11.86
C ARG A 244 -14.95 19.30 -12.99
N GLU A 245 -14.32 19.55 -14.13
CA GLU A 245 -14.36 18.64 -15.29
C GLU A 245 -13.81 17.26 -14.95
N VAL A 246 -12.60 17.18 -14.37
CA VAL A 246 -11.98 15.88 -14.05
C VAL A 246 -12.76 15.11 -12.99
N LEU A 247 -13.30 15.81 -11.99
CA LEU A 247 -14.15 15.19 -10.96
C LEU A 247 -15.44 14.62 -11.57
N ALA A 248 -16.09 15.37 -12.47
CA ALA A 248 -17.28 14.91 -13.18
C ALA A 248 -16.99 13.66 -14.05
N LEU A 249 -15.85 13.62 -14.76
CA LEU A 249 -15.41 12.45 -15.52
C LEU A 249 -15.14 11.24 -14.61
N MET A 250 -14.60 11.47 -13.40
CA MET A 250 -14.43 10.46 -12.36
C MET A 250 -15.76 10.05 -11.69
N GLY A 251 -16.86 10.77 -11.94
CA GLY A 251 -18.19 10.51 -11.40
C GLY A 251 -18.44 11.10 -10.01
N PHE A 252 -17.82 12.24 -9.70
CA PHE A 252 -18.03 13.03 -8.49
C PHE A 252 -18.65 14.40 -8.79
#